data_AF-A0A9X1B978-F1
#
_entry.id   AF-A0A9X1B978-F1
#
_cell.length_a   1.000
_cell.length_b   1.000
_cell.length_c   1.000
_cell.angle_alpha   90.00
_cell.angle_beta   90.00
_cell.angle_gamma   90.00
#
_symmetry.space_group_name_H-M   'P 1'
#
loop_
_entity.id
_entity.type
_entity.pdbx_description
1 polymer ?
#
loop_
_entity_poly.entity_id
_entity_poly.type
_entity_poly.pdbx_seq_one_letter_code
_entity_poly.pdbx_strand_id
1 'polypeptide(L)' 'MSDVNITKPKNPEDDWKVWLVLNPAKWLMPILFAVLIIALVLHAVVFEMGFGWA' A
#
# COMPACT_ATOMS: atom_id res chain seq x y z
N MET A 1 18.05 14.43 31.11
CA MET A 1 17.85 13.53 29.94
C MET A 1 18.46 14.22 28.74
N SER A 2 19.21 13.52 27.88
CA SER A 2 19.63 14.07 26.60
C SER A 2 18.41 14.11 25.67
N ASP A 3 17.89 15.29 25.37
CA ASP A 3 16.74 15.45 24.50
C ASP A 3 17.10 14.99 23.08
N VAL A 4 16.44 13.93 22.61
CA VAL A 4 16.63 13.41 21.24
C VAL A 4 15.88 14.33 20.28
N ASN A 5 16.62 15.04 19.43
CA ASN A 5 16.04 15.85 18.36
C ASN A 5 15.82 14.96 17.12
N ILE A 6 14.55 14.67 16.79
CA ILE A 6 14.17 13.92 15.59
C ILE A 6 13.75 14.93 14.51
N THR A 7 14.38 14.84 13.34
CA THR A 7 14.04 15.70 12.20
C THR A 7 12.68 15.31 11.60
N LYS A 8 11.90 16.31 11.17
CA LYS A 8 10.62 16.07 10.49
C LYS A 8 10.89 15.43 9.12
N PRO A 9 10.20 14.33 8.76
CA PRO A 9 10.35 13.71 7.45
C PRO A 9 9.82 14.62 6.33
N LYS A 10 10.44 14.53 5.16
CA LYS A 10 10.04 15.24 3.94
C LYS A 10 9.59 14.24 2.88
N ASN A 11 8.29 14.18 2.65
CA ASN A 11 7.68 13.24 1.71
C ASN A 11 7.43 13.97 0.36
N PRO A 12 7.67 13.31 -0.80
CA PRO A 12 7.94 11.88 -0.97
C PRO A 12 9.43 11.47 -0.90
N GLU A 13 10.35 12.42 -0.71
CA GLU A 13 11.81 12.18 -0.73
C GLU A 13 12.26 11.11 0.30
N ASP A 14 11.57 11.03 1.44
CA ASP A 14 11.85 10.09 2.52
C ASP A 14 11.00 8.80 2.47
N ASP A 15 10.07 8.64 1.51
CA ASP A 15 9.10 7.53 1.52
C ASP A 15 9.77 6.15 1.34
N TRP A 16 10.91 6.09 0.65
CA TRP A 16 11.70 4.86 0.51
C TRP A 16 12.12 4.26 1.86
N LYS A 17 12.16 5.08 2.92
CA LYS A 17 12.48 4.63 4.29
C LYS A 17 11.42 3.70 4.88
N VAL A 18 10.24 3.57 4.26
CA VAL A 18 9.23 2.57 4.68
C VAL A 18 9.82 1.16 4.72
N TRP A 19 10.75 0.84 3.81
CA TRP A 19 11.41 -0.47 3.74
C TRP A 19 12.44 -0.71 4.86
N LEU A 20 12.81 0.32 5.62
CA LEU A 20 13.63 0.17 6.83
C LEU A 20 12.82 -0.37 8.01
N VAL A 21 11.49 -0.25 7.95
CA VAL A 21 10.55 -0.77 8.95
C VAL A 21 9.90 -2.06 8.45
N LEU A 22 9.56 -2.09 7.17
CA LEU A 22 8.73 -3.13 6.57
C LEU A 22 9.59 -3.97 5.63
N ASN A 23 9.83 -5.25 5.94
CA ASN A 23 10.66 -6.10 5.10
C ASN A 23 9.97 -6.37 3.74
N PRO A 24 10.52 -5.91 2.60
CA PRO A 24 9.89 -6.09 1.30
C PRO A 24 9.76 -7.56 0.91
N ALA A 25 10.71 -8.42 1.28
CA ALA A 25 10.67 -9.84 0.96
C ALA A 25 9.51 -10.59 1.66
N LYS A 26 9.00 -10.04 2.76
CA LYS A 26 7.87 -10.62 3.50
C LYS A 26 6.54 -9.98 3.15
N TRP A 27 6.53 -8.69 2.81
CA TRP A 27 5.31 -7.90 2.72
C TRP A 27 4.93 -7.44 1.30
N LEU A 28 5.85 -7.44 0.35
CA LEU A 28 5.52 -7.06 -1.03
C LEU A 28 4.40 -7.94 -1.60
N MET A 29 4.55 -9.27 -1.50
CA MET A 29 3.53 -10.20 -1.99
C MET A 29 2.19 -10.04 -1.26
N PRO A 30 2.11 -9.96 0.08
CA PRO A 30 0.87 -9.62 0.78
C PRO A 30 0.19 -8.33 0.31
N ILE A 31 0.96 -7.25 0.09
CA ILE A 31 0.39 -5.97 -0.40
C ILE A 31 -0.21 -6.16 -1.79
N LEU A 32 0.52 -6.84 -2.70
CA LEU A 32 0.02 -7.11 -4.05
C LEU A 32 -1.23 -7.99 -4.03
N PHE A 33 -1.29 -9.01 -3.15
CA PHE A 33 -2.49 -9.83 -2.99
C PHE A 33 -3.67 -9.03 -2.42
N ALA A 34 -3.43 -8.14 -1.45
CA ALA A 34 -4.49 -7.29 -0.92
C ALA A 34 -5.08 -6.37 -2.01
N VAL A 35 -4.22 -5.73 -2.81
CA VAL A 35 -4.65 -4.89 -3.94
C VAL A 35 -5.36 -5.72 -5.00
N LEU A 36 -4.88 -6.93 -5.30
CA LEU A 36 -5.54 -7.85 -6.23
C LEU A 36 -6.94 -8.23 -5.74
N ILE A 37 -7.10 -8.57 -4.45
CA ILE A 37 -8.41 -8.92 -3.88
C ILE A 37 -9.36 -7.72 -3.98
N ILE A 38 -8.90 -6.52 -3.62
CA ILE A 38 -9.71 -5.30 -3.76
C ILE A 38 -10.12 -5.10 -5.22
N ALA A 39 -9.20 -5.26 -6.16
CA ALA A 39 -9.50 -5.14 -7.58
C ALA A 39 -10.55 -6.16 -8.02
N LEU A 40 -10.40 -7.44 -7.68
CA LEU A 40 -11.36 -8.49 -8.02
C LEU A 40 -12.75 -8.22 -7.44
N VAL A 41 -12.82 -7.80 -6.18
CA VAL A 41 -14.10 -7.46 -5.51
C VAL A 41 -14.79 -6.30 -6.22
N LEU A 42 -14.05 -5.22 -6.50
CA LEU A 42 -14.62 -4.06 -7.19
C LEU A 42 -15.09 -4.43 -8.60
N HIS A 43 -14.30 -5.21 -9.35
CA HIS A 43 -14.72 -5.68 -10.67
C HIS A 43 -15.97 -6.55 -10.57
N ALA A 44 -16.06 -7.49 -9.62
CA ALA A 44 -17.24 -8.32 -9.44
C ALA A 44 -18.49 -7.49 -9.14
N VAL A 45 -18.40 -6.51 -8.22
CA VAL A 45 -19.52 -5.61 -7.88
C VAL A 45 -19.98 -4.80 -9.09
N VAL A 46 -19.06 -4.18 -9.81
CA VAL A 46 -19.37 -3.38 -11.00
C VAL A 46 -19.94 -4.25 -12.12
N PHE A 47 -19.47 -5.50 -12.23
CA PHE A 47 -19.99 -6.49 -13.16
C PHE A 47 -21.45 -6.83 -12.86
N GLU A 48 -21.78 -7.10 -11.59
CA GLU A 48 -23.16 -7.38 -11.14
C GLU A 48 -24.10 -6.20 -11.37
N MET A 49 -23.59 -4.96 -11.33
CA MET A 49 -24.35 -3.75 -11.65
C MET A 49 -24.66 -3.58 -13.15
N GLY A 50 -24.19 -4.49 -14.01
CA GLY A 50 -24.45 -4.44 -15.45
C GLY A 50 -23.51 -3.52 -16.24
N PHE A 51 -22.45 -3.00 -15.62
CA PHE A 51 -21.39 -2.25 -16.30
C PHE A 51 -20.27 -3.17 -16.83
N GLY A 52 -20.47 -4.49 -16.79
CA GLY A 52 -19.52 -5.46 -17.32
C GLY A 52 -19.54 -5.48 -18.85
N TRP A 53 -18.40 -5.16 -19.47
CA TRP A 53 -18.18 -5.18 -20.93
C TRP A 53 -18.99 -4.18 -21.76
N ALA A 54 -19.59 -3.17 -21.13
CA ALA A 54 -20.23 -2.06 -21.83
C ALA A 54 -19.20 -1.19 -22.59
#